data_AF-A0A2N5A6X7-F1
#
_entry.id   AF-A0A2N5A6X7-F1
#
_cell.length_a   1.000
_cell.length_b   1.000
_cell.length_c   1.000
_cell.angle_alpha   90.00
_cell.angle_beta   90.00
_cell.angle_gamma   90.00
#
_symmetry.space_group_name_H-M   'P 1'
#
loop_
_entity.id
_entity.type
_entity.pdbx_description
1 polymer ?
#
loop_
_entity_poly.entity_id
_entity_poly.type
_entity_poly.pdbx_seq_one_letter_code
_entity_poly.pdbx_strand_id
1 'polypeptide(L)'
;GYGDVIHEKHLPLAQTVIFNLINKDISAIRIVDLLNALRLSLQRCQQPVLVVKSDIVALCRELITIDNAMIISEKSPLSLFSSIVKRAEGASELPPRRLRKQLSPRECQILELLIANNNNKRIAALLGIAHKTVHSHRIHIMQKLGIDNSRAMNQRIAALHQC
;
A
#
# COMPACT_ATOMS: atom_id res chain seq x y z
N GLY A 1 0.19 16.98 12.75
CA GLY A 1 -0.48 16.25 11.65
C GLY A 1 0.49 16.09 10.50
N TYR A 2 0.34 15.06 9.65
CA TYR A 2 1.29 14.76 8.55
C TYR A 2 1.43 15.85 7.46
N GLY A 3 0.74 16.98 7.58
CA GLY A 3 0.73 18.06 6.60
C GLY A 3 2.10 18.70 6.37
N ASP A 4 2.90 18.91 7.41
CA ASP A 4 4.19 19.59 7.27
C ASP A 4 5.23 18.71 6.53
N VAL A 5 5.21 17.40 6.74
CA VAL A 5 6.10 16.44 6.06
C VAL A 5 5.78 16.32 4.56
N ILE A 6 4.53 16.60 4.17
CA ILE A 6 4.10 16.57 2.76
C ILE A 6 4.43 17.90 2.05
N HIS A 7 4.52 19.01 2.79
CA HIS A 7 4.77 20.35 2.24
C HIS A 7 6.25 20.79 2.28
N GLU A 8 7.10 20.16 3.09
CA GLU A 8 8.53 20.41 3.05
C GLU A 8 9.16 19.84 1.76
N LYS A 9 9.52 20.77 0.85
CA LYS A 9 10.14 20.49 -0.46
C LYS A 9 11.51 19.80 -0.40
N HIS A 10 12.04 19.53 0.80
CA HIS A 10 13.27 18.78 1.03
C HIS A 10 13.06 17.78 2.17
N LEU A 11 12.86 16.50 1.82
CA LEU A 11 13.13 15.45 2.79
C LEU A 11 14.62 15.49 3.15
N PRO A 12 14.99 15.30 4.43
CA PRO A 12 16.39 15.25 4.83
C PRO A 12 17.14 14.17 4.04
N LEU A 13 18.46 14.36 3.85
CA LEU A 13 19.42 13.40 3.28
C LEU A 13 19.58 12.13 4.16
N ALA A 14 18.53 11.72 4.89
CA ALA A 14 18.49 10.51 5.66
C ALA A 14 18.36 9.31 4.70
N GLN A 15 19.27 8.34 4.81
CA GLN A 15 19.19 7.10 4.03
C GLN A 15 17.89 6.34 4.29
N THR A 16 17.40 6.38 5.53
CA THR A 16 16.18 5.71 5.98
C THR A 16 15.17 6.72 6.53
N VAL A 17 13.92 6.63 6.07
CA VAL A 17 12.82 7.48 6.56
C VAL A 17 11.69 6.58 7.04
N ILE A 18 11.23 6.81 8.28
CA ILE A 18 10.16 6.01 8.89
C ILE A 18 8.84 6.77 8.82
N PHE A 19 7.88 6.20 8.10
CA PHE A 19 6.50 6.65 8.05
C PHE A 19 5.67 5.79 8.99
N ASN A 20 5.40 6.29 10.18
CA ASN A 20 4.46 5.63 11.08
C ASN A 20 3.04 5.95 10.64
N LEU A 21 2.31 4.98 10.10
CA LEU A 21 0.91 5.10 9.69
C LEU A 21 -0.03 4.37 10.66
N ILE A 22 0.49 3.86 11.80
CA ILE A 22 -0.34 3.33 12.88
C ILE A 22 -1.00 4.53 13.57
N ASN A 23 -2.19 4.89 13.11
CA ASN A 23 -3.08 5.80 13.80
C ASN A 23 -4.41 5.09 14.06
N LYS A 24 -5.00 5.33 15.23
CA LYS A 24 -6.18 4.59 15.67
C LYS A 24 -7.41 4.89 14.80
N ASP A 25 -7.50 6.09 14.22
CA ASP A 25 -8.71 6.62 13.56
C ASP A 25 -8.54 7.00 12.07
N ILE A 26 -7.54 6.44 11.36
CA ILE A 26 -7.36 6.73 9.93
C ILE A 26 -8.12 5.67 9.11
N SER A 27 -9.21 6.11 8.49
CA SER A 27 -9.96 5.30 7.53
C SER A 27 -9.09 4.88 6.34
N ALA A 28 -9.38 3.73 5.75
CA ALA A 28 -8.64 3.23 4.60
C ALA A 28 -8.60 4.15 3.39
N ILE A 29 -9.66 4.91 3.14
CA ILE A 29 -9.64 5.92 2.07
C ILE A 29 -8.53 6.92 2.35
N ARG A 30 -8.43 7.39 3.60
CA ARG A 30 -7.32 8.27 4.03
C ARG A 30 -5.96 7.56 3.98
N ILE A 31 -5.88 6.26 4.24
CA ILE A 31 -4.62 5.51 4.07
C ILE A 31 -4.23 5.45 2.59
N VAL A 32 -5.16 5.13 1.69
CA VAL A 32 -4.89 5.09 0.25
C VAL A 32 -4.53 6.48 -0.28
N ASP A 33 -5.29 7.50 0.09
CA ASP A 33 -4.98 8.89 -0.26
C ASP A 33 -3.62 9.32 0.27
N LEU A 34 -3.29 8.92 1.50
CA LEU A 34 -1.98 9.18 2.10
C LEU A 34 -0.87 8.41 1.39
N LEU A 35 -1.06 7.12 1.05
CA LEU A 35 -0.09 6.34 0.28
C LEU A 35 0.11 6.92 -1.12
N ASN A 36 -0.96 7.40 -1.76
CA ASN A 36 -0.91 8.07 -3.05
C ASN A 36 -0.22 9.44 -2.96
N ALA A 37 -0.53 10.25 -1.94
CA ALA A 37 0.12 11.54 -1.70
C ALA A 37 1.60 11.36 -1.36
N LEU A 38 1.93 10.32 -0.58
CA LEU A 38 3.30 9.97 -0.24
C LEU A 38 4.04 9.30 -1.39
N ARG A 39 3.37 8.87 -2.46
CA ARG A 39 4.00 8.10 -3.56
C ARG A 39 5.22 8.82 -4.15
N LEU A 40 5.08 10.12 -4.45
CA LEU A 40 6.17 10.94 -4.98
C LEU A 40 7.27 11.16 -3.95
N SER A 41 6.92 11.39 -2.68
CA SER A 41 7.89 11.58 -1.60
C SER A 41 8.67 10.31 -1.32
N LEU A 42 8.01 9.15 -1.30
CA LEU A 42 8.61 7.84 -1.09
C LEU A 42 9.54 7.45 -2.24
N GLN A 43 9.26 7.87 -3.48
CA GLN A 43 10.17 7.69 -4.62
C GLN A 43 11.47 8.48 -4.49
N ARG A 44 11.49 9.55 -3.69
CA ARG A 44 12.68 10.35 -3.41
C ARG A 44 13.49 9.82 -2.21
N CYS A 45 12.93 8.86 -1.47
CA CYS A 45 13.61 8.19 -0.35
C CYS A 45 14.48 7.04 -0.85
N GLN A 46 15.71 6.92 -0.35
CA GLN A 46 16.56 5.77 -0.65
C GLN A 46 16.07 4.47 0.01
N GLN A 47 15.53 4.51 1.24
CA GLN A 47 15.06 3.33 1.95
C GLN A 47 13.86 3.66 2.86
N PRO A 48 12.65 3.86 2.32
CA PRO A 48 11.49 4.16 3.14
C PRO A 48 11.05 2.94 3.96
N VAL A 49 10.70 3.17 5.22
CA VAL A 49 10.11 2.19 6.13
C VAL A 49 8.70 2.64 6.48
N LEU A 50 7.70 1.83 6.15
CA LEU A 50 6.31 2.07 6.55
C LEU A 50 5.94 1.17 7.73
N VAL A 51 5.49 1.80 8.81
CA VAL A 51 4.92 1.11 9.96
C VAL A 51 3.40 1.19 9.84
N VAL A 52 2.72 0.06 9.67
CA VAL A 52 1.28 -0.01 9.41
C VAL A 52 0.62 -1.05 10.31
N LYS A 53 -0.71 -0.97 10.49
CA LYS A 53 -1.45 -2.05 11.19
C LYS A 53 -1.34 -3.37 10.41
N SER A 54 -1.34 -4.51 11.09
CA SER A 54 -1.09 -5.82 10.47
C SER A 54 -2.12 -6.24 9.42
N ASP A 55 -3.35 -5.78 9.53
CA ASP A 55 -4.47 -6.00 8.62
C ASP A 55 -4.27 -5.34 7.24
N ILE A 56 -3.57 -4.20 7.19
CA ILE A 56 -3.37 -3.42 5.96
C ILE A 56 -2.00 -3.68 5.29
N VAL A 57 -1.12 -4.48 5.89
CA VAL A 57 0.22 -4.81 5.34
C VAL A 57 0.13 -5.36 3.91
N ALA A 58 -0.81 -6.27 3.65
CA ALA A 58 -0.98 -6.88 2.33
C ALA A 58 -1.37 -5.85 1.27
N LEU A 59 -2.18 -4.87 1.63
CA LEU A 59 -2.62 -3.80 0.73
C LEU A 59 -1.52 -2.78 0.49
N CYS A 60 -0.79 -2.38 1.53
CA CYS A 60 0.35 -1.48 1.41
C CYS A 60 1.40 -2.05 0.45
N ARG A 61 1.67 -3.36 0.51
CA ARG A 61 2.62 -4.03 -0.40
C ARG A 61 2.26 -3.93 -1.88
N GLU A 62 1.01 -3.64 -2.20
CA GLU A 62 0.47 -3.78 -3.55
C GLU A 62 0.14 -2.41 -4.14
N LEU A 63 -0.24 -1.44 -3.29
CA LEU A 63 -0.37 -0.03 -3.65
C LEU A 63 0.98 0.68 -3.72
N ILE A 64 1.95 0.27 -2.90
CA ILE A 64 3.28 0.86 -2.86
C ILE A 64 4.17 0.11 -3.85
N THR A 65 4.27 0.67 -5.07
CA THR A 65 5.12 0.15 -6.15
C THR A 65 6.58 0.58 -5.98
N ILE A 66 7.11 0.52 -4.76
CA ILE A 66 8.42 1.08 -4.40
C ILE A 66 9.32 -0.07 -3.95
N ASP A 67 10.27 -0.45 -4.80
CA ASP A 67 11.07 -1.68 -4.66
C ASP A 67 11.96 -1.70 -3.41
N ASN A 68 12.36 -0.52 -2.93
CA ASN A 68 13.20 -0.33 -1.74
C ASN A 68 12.40 -0.11 -0.44
N ALA A 69 11.06 -0.07 -0.50
CA ALA A 69 10.21 0.13 0.66
C ALA A 69 10.16 -1.11 1.57
N MET A 70 10.36 -0.91 2.86
CA MET A 70 10.14 -1.92 3.89
C MET A 70 8.82 -1.65 4.61
N ILE A 71 7.96 -2.66 4.72
CA ILE A 71 6.69 -2.56 5.44
C ILE A 71 6.76 -3.45 6.67
N ILE A 72 6.57 -2.83 7.84
CA ILE A 72 6.50 -3.47 9.16
C ILE A 72 5.18 -3.15 9.85
N SER A 73 4.83 -3.99 10.82
CA SER A 73 3.61 -3.89 11.61
C SER A 73 3.85 -4.33 13.04
N GLU A 74 2.86 -4.17 13.90
CA GLU A 74 2.87 -4.64 15.29
C GLU A 74 3.06 -6.16 15.43
N LYS A 75 2.86 -6.93 14.34
CA LYS A 75 3.10 -8.37 14.29
C LYS A 75 4.45 -8.75 13.64
N SER A 76 5.25 -7.77 13.26
CA SER A 76 6.55 -8.02 12.64
C SER A 76 7.57 -8.48 13.69
N PRO A 77 8.41 -9.49 13.38
CA PRO A 77 9.42 -9.96 14.32
C PRO A 77 10.46 -8.86 14.60
N LEU A 78 11.02 -8.85 15.81
CA LEU A 78 12.03 -7.87 16.24
C LEU A 78 13.28 -7.84 15.33
N SER A 79 13.59 -8.95 14.66
CA SER A 79 14.67 -9.04 13.66
C SER A 79 14.48 -8.12 12.45
N LEU A 80 13.26 -7.70 12.13
CA LEU A 80 13.02 -6.69 11.09
C LEU A 80 13.40 -5.28 11.58
N PHE A 81 13.33 -5.00 12.88
CA PHE A 81 13.72 -3.70 13.42
C PHE A 81 15.25 -3.51 13.38
N SER A 82 16.03 -4.57 13.64
CA SER A 82 17.50 -4.50 13.47
C SER A 82 17.91 -4.29 12.01
N SER A 83 17.09 -4.72 11.05
CA SER A 83 17.30 -4.45 9.62
C SER A 83 17.13 -2.95 9.27
N ILE A 84 16.34 -2.20 10.04
CA ILE A 84 16.19 -0.74 9.87
C ILE A 84 17.48 -0.02 10.28
N VAL A 85 18.14 -0.47 11.35
CA VAL A 85 19.41 0.09 11.81
C VAL A 85 20.52 -0.18 10.79
N LYS A 86 20.64 -1.43 10.32
CA LYS A 86 21.61 -1.80 9.26
C LYS A 86 21.43 -1.01 7.96
N ARG A 87 20.17 -0.68 7.64
CA ARG A 87 19.78 0.16 6.52
C ARG A 87 20.26 1.61 6.68
N ALA A 88 20.11 2.17 7.88
CA ALA A 88 20.61 3.49 8.22
C ALA A 88 22.15 3.59 8.25
N GLU A 89 22.84 2.47 8.48
CA GLU A 89 24.30 2.35 8.45
C GLU A 89 24.87 2.13 7.03
N GLY A 90 24.03 2.07 6.00
CA GLY A 90 24.46 1.84 4.61
C GLY A 90 24.88 0.41 4.29
N ALA A 91 24.69 -0.54 5.22
CA ALA A 91 25.20 -1.91 5.12
C ALA A 91 24.23 -2.90 4.44
N SER A 92 23.24 -2.43 3.68
CA SER A 92 22.16 -3.28 3.15
C SER A 92 22.37 -3.66 1.68
N GLU A 93 22.76 -4.91 1.41
CA GLU A 93 22.35 -5.62 0.20
C GLU A 93 20.84 -5.86 0.30
N LEU A 94 20.06 -5.05 -0.42
CA LEU A 94 18.61 -5.22 -0.47
C LEU A 94 18.28 -6.64 -0.96
N PRO A 95 17.45 -7.44 -0.25
CA PRO A 95 16.95 -8.66 -0.86
C PRO A 95 16.12 -8.25 -2.09
N PRO A 96 16.39 -8.77 -3.30
CA PRO A 96 15.52 -8.56 -4.43
C PRO A 96 14.20 -9.26 -4.13
N ARG A 97 13.24 -8.52 -3.61
CA ARG A 97 11.87 -8.97 -3.42
C ARG A 97 10.99 -7.90 -4.09
N ARG A 98 10.38 -8.14 -5.24
CA ARG A 98 9.86 -9.44 -5.74
C ARG A 98 9.58 -9.42 -7.24
N LEU A 99 9.73 -10.58 -7.88
CA LEU A 99 8.91 -11.03 -9.01
C LEU A 99 7.45 -11.30 -8.55
N ARG A 100 6.81 -10.36 -7.84
CA ARG A 100 5.35 -10.40 -7.68
C ARG A 100 4.79 -9.72 -8.91
N LYS A 101 3.92 -10.43 -9.63
CA LYS A 101 3.18 -9.88 -10.76
C LYS A 101 2.45 -8.64 -10.26
N GLN A 102 3.02 -7.46 -10.52
CA GLN A 102 2.43 -6.19 -10.14
C GLN A 102 1.01 -6.14 -10.73
N LEU A 103 0.09 -5.54 -9.98
CA LEU A 103 -1.18 -5.14 -10.55
C LEU A 103 -0.89 -4.27 -11.78
N SER A 104 -1.58 -4.54 -12.88
CA SER A 104 -1.54 -3.66 -14.04
C SER A 104 -2.13 -2.30 -13.66
N PRO A 105 -1.81 -1.21 -14.39
CA PRO A 105 -2.39 0.11 -14.14
C PRO A 105 -3.93 0.07 -14.04
N ARG A 106 -4.57 -0.78 -14.85
CA ARG A 106 -6.02 -0.94 -14.84
C ARG A 106 -6.54 -1.67 -13.60
N GLU A 107 -5.81 -2.67 -13.14
CA GLU A 107 -6.14 -3.39 -11.90
C GLU A 107 -5.96 -2.50 -10.67
N CYS A 108 -4.95 -1.62 -10.65
CA CYS A 108 -4.80 -0.60 -9.60
C CYS A 108 -6.00 0.34 -9.54
N GLN A 109 -6.41 0.92 -10.68
CA GLN A 109 -7.59 1.79 -10.75
C GLN A 109 -8.86 1.11 -10.22
N ILE A 110 -9.06 -0.16 -10.58
CA ILE A 110 -10.21 -0.93 -10.11
C ILE A 110 -10.11 -1.19 -8.61
N LEU A 111 -8.93 -1.54 -8.09
CA LEU A 111 -8.70 -1.74 -6.67
C LEU A 111 -8.95 -0.45 -5.86
N GLU A 112 -8.48 0.70 -6.33
CA GLU A 112 -8.74 2.01 -5.71
C GLU A 112 -10.24 2.29 -5.60
N LEU A 113 -11.00 2.09 -6.69
CA LEU A 113 -12.45 2.31 -6.67
C LEU A 113 -13.19 1.32 -5.77
N LEU A 114 -12.71 0.07 -5.67
CA LEU A 114 -13.24 -0.92 -4.74
C LEU A 114 -13.00 -0.50 -3.28
N ILE A 115 -11.82 0.04 -2.96
CA ILE A 115 -11.51 0.58 -1.63
C ILE A 115 -12.33 1.85 -1.33
N ALA A 116 -12.65 2.65 -2.36
CA ALA A 116 -13.61 3.75 -2.25
C ALA A 116 -15.08 3.27 -2.15
N ASN A 117 -15.31 1.99 -1.86
CA ASN A 117 -16.60 1.34 -1.65
C ASN A 117 -17.55 1.41 -2.87
N ASN A 118 -17.01 1.52 -4.09
CA ASN A 118 -17.82 1.45 -5.30
C ASN A 118 -18.16 0.00 -5.64
N ASN A 119 -19.42 -0.26 -5.98
CA ASN A 119 -19.82 -1.56 -6.53
C ASN A 119 -19.38 -1.69 -7.99
N ASN A 120 -19.37 -2.92 -8.51
CA ASN A 120 -18.92 -3.21 -9.88
C ASN A 120 -19.69 -2.43 -10.96
N LYS A 121 -20.98 -2.14 -10.76
CA LYS A 121 -21.79 -1.35 -11.71
C LYS A 121 -21.32 0.09 -11.75
N ARG A 122 -21.03 0.68 -10.58
CA ARG A 122 -20.51 2.03 -10.47
C ARG A 122 -19.10 2.13 -11.03
N ILE A 123 -18.23 1.15 -10.75
CA ILE A 123 -16.88 1.08 -11.32
C ILE A 123 -16.94 1.00 -12.85
N ALA A 124 -17.80 0.14 -13.39
CA ALA A 124 -18.01 0.01 -14.83
C ALA A 124 -18.40 1.36 -15.47
N ALA A 125 -19.35 2.08 -14.85
CA ALA A 125 -19.78 3.39 -15.31
C ALA A 125 -18.65 4.44 -15.23
N LEU A 126 -17.90 4.49 -14.12
CA LEU A 126 -16.80 5.44 -13.93
C LEU A 126 -15.64 5.21 -14.91
N LEU A 127 -15.39 3.96 -15.26
CA LEU A 127 -14.25 3.57 -16.08
C LEU A 127 -14.59 3.33 -17.56
N GLY A 128 -15.86 3.51 -17.95
CA GLY A 128 -16.34 3.32 -19.33
C GLY A 128 -16.19 1.89 -19.86
N ILE A 129 -16.30 0.87 -19.00
CA ILE A 129 -16.12 -0.55 -19.38
C ILE A 129 -17.31 -1.40 -18.97
N ALA A 130 -17.43 -2.59 -19.55
CA ALA A 130 -18.49 -3.51 -19.20
C ALA A 130 -18.34 -4.06 -17.76
N HIS A 131 -19.47 -4.27 -17.08
CA HIS A 131 -19.51 -4.86 -15.74
C HIS A 131 -18.78 -6.22 -15.65
N LYS A 132 -18.91 -7.05 -16.69
CA LYS A 132 -18.19 -8.33 -16.81
C LYS A 132 -16.66 -8.15 -16.83
N THR A 133 -16.17 -7.07 -17.45
CA THR A 133 -14.75 -6.74 -17.50
C THR A 133 -14.24 -6.36 -16.11
N VAL A 134 -15.00 -5.58 -15.34
CA VAL A 134 -14.68 -5.29 -13.93
C VAL A 134 -14.59 -6.57 -13.11
N HIS A 135 -15.52 -7.52 -13.32
CA HIS A 135 -15.48 -8.81 -12.64
C HIS A 135 -14.22 -9.62 -12.97
N SER A 136 -13.83 -9.70 -14.25
CA SER A 136 -12.59 -10.37 -14.66
C SER A 136 -11.35 -9.72 -14.03
N HIS A 137 -11.26 -8.39 -14.02
CA HIS A 137 -10.17 -7.69 -13.34
C HIS A 137 -10.15 -7.99 -11.83
N ARG A 138 -11.30 -8.07 -11.16
CA ARG A 138 -11.37 -8.45 -9.74
C ARG A 138 -10.80 -9.84 -9.49
N ILE A 139 -11.08 -10.80 -10.36
CA ILE A 139 -10.51 -12.15 -10.25
C ILE A 139 -8.98 -12.10 -10.36
N HIS A 140 -8.44 -11.37 -11.35
CA HIS A 140 -7.00 -11.23 -11.51
C HIS A 140 -6.35 -10.49 -10.34
N ILE A 141 -6.99 -9.44 -9.82
CA ILE A 141 -6.56 -8.75 -8.60
C ILE A 141 -6.50 -9.76 -7.45
N MET A 142 -7.58 -10.50 -7.18
CA MET A 142 -7.60 -11.49 -6.09
C MET A 142 -6.49 -12.55 -6.24
N GLN A 143 -6.27 -13.08 -7.44
CA GLN A 143 -5.19 -14.02 -7.71
C GLN A 143 -3.80 -13.43 -7.44
N LYS A 144 -3.54 -12.19 -7.91
CA LYS A 144 -2.27 -11.50 -7.67
C LYS A 144 -2.06 -11.16 -6.19
N LEU A 145 -3.14 -10.85 -5.49
CA LEU A 145 -3.16 -10.49 -4.06
C LEU A 145 -3.20 -11.71 -3.10
N GLY A 146 -3.30 -12.94 -3.62
CA GLY A 146 -3.49 -14.14 -2.81
C GLY A 146 -4.73 -14.05 -1.92
N ILE A 147 -5.84 -13.58 -2.50
CA ILE A 147 -7.15 -13.50 -1.84
C ILE A 147 -8.02 -14.61 -2.42
N ASP A 148 -8.48 -15.50 -1.55
CA ASP A 148 -9.12 -16.74 -1.99
C ASP A 148 -10.52 -16.52 -2.58
N ASN A 149 -11.24 -15.48 -2.14
CA ASN A 149 -12.58 -15.21 -2.62
C ASN A 149 -13.03 -13.75 -2.44
N SER A 150 -14.13 -13.40 -3.12
CA SER A 150 -14.73 -12.06 -3.10
C SER A 150 -15.16 -11.63 -1.68
N ARG A 151 -15.58 -12.57 -0.83
CA ARG A 151 -15.91 -12.26 0.57
C ARG A 151 -14.68 -11.83 1.34
N ALA A 152 -13.55 -12.54 1.23
CA ALA A 152 -12.29 -12.19 1.85
C ALA A 152 -11.75 -10.85 1.31
N MET A 153 -11.93 -10.58 0.01
CA MET A 153 -11.61 -9.27 -0.58
C MET A 153 -12.46 -8.17 0.06
N ASN A 154 -13.78 -8.35 0.11
CA ASN A 154 -14.69 -7.37 0.70
C ASN A 154 -14.45 -7.22 2.22
N GLN A 155 -14.08 -8.28 2.94
CA GLN A 155 -13.70 -8.21 4.35
C GLN A 155 -12.41 -7.43 4.57
N ARG A 156 -11.39 -7.63 3.72
CA ARG A 156 -10.16 -6.82 3.76
C ARG A 156 -10.47 -5.34 3.46
N ILE A 157 -11.35 -5.07 2.49
CA ILE A 157 -11.83 -3.71 2.16
C ILE A 157 -12.71 -3.14 3.30
N ALA A 158 -13.48 -3.96 4.00
CA ALA A 158 -14.34 -3.52 5.09
C ALA A 158 -13.55 -3.25 6.39
N ALA A 159 -12.57 -4.09 6.73
CA ALA A 159 -11.67 -3.87 7.87
C ALA A 159 -10.95 -2.52 7.76
N LEU A 160 -10.61 -2.17 6.52
CA LEU A 160 -10.11 -0.88 6.08
C LEU A 160 -11.04 0.31 6.46
N HIS A 161 -12.37 0.14 6.43
CA HIS A 161 -13.34 1.18 6.81
C HIS A 161 -13.70 1.20 8.31
N GLN A 162 -13.38 0.16 9.06
CA GLN A 162 -13.82 -0.04 10.46
C GLN A 162 -12.70 0.21 11.49
N CYS A 163 -11.56 0.71 11.05
CA CYS A 163 -10.47 1.19 11.90
C CYS A 163 -10.55 2.70 12.07
#